data_AF-A0A9E2C4Z8-F1
#
_entry.id   AF-A0A9E2C4Z8-F1
#
_cell.length_a   1.000
_cell.length_b   1.000
_cell.length_c   1.000
_cell.angle_alpha   90.00
_cell.angle_beta   90.00
_cell.angle_gamma   90.00
#
_symmetry.space_group_name_H-M   'P 1'
#
loop_
_entity.id
_entity.type
_entity.pdbx_description
1 polymer ?
#
loop_
_entity_poly.entity_id
_entity_poly.type
_entity_poly.pdbx_seq_one_letter_code
_entity_poly.pdbx_strand_id
1 'polypeptide(L)'
;MKLTPLEIRKQEFSKGMRGYNVEEVRAYLETVADLVDSLQKETRSLSEKIVQMENRLSDFQMMEKTLKETLVKAEESSRRARDDSQRESELIIREAEVKAHRVVSEAHIEADHLKSEILMLQARKDAFIKKVKYLLQSQTELIEILEGKEFDLKPEEEDKQPNEEYPPAVS
;
A
#
# COMPACT_ATOMS: atom_id res chain seq x y z
N MET A 1 68.14 21.14 -14.35
CA MET A 1 68.94 20.35 -15.32
C MET A 1 69.03 18.92 -14.80
N LYS A 2 68.62 17.92 -15.58
CA LYS A 2 68.79 16.51 -15.20
C LYS A 2 70.01 15.99 -15.95
N LEU A 3 71.14 15.78 -15.26
CA LEU A 3 72.26 15.04 -15.84
C LEU A 3 71.80 13.61 -16.09
N THR A 4 72.01 13.13 -17.30
CA THR A 4 71.80 11.73 -17.66
C THR A 4 73.01 10.88 -17.26
N PRO A 5 72.83 9.57 -16.98
CA PRO A 5 73.95 8.66 -16.77
C PRO A 5 75.00 8.74 -17.90
N LEU A 6 74.54 8.93 -19.14
CA LEU A 6 75.41 9.07 -20.30
C LEU A 6 76.24 10.36 -20.28
N GLU A 7 75.64 11.48 -19.87
CA GLU A 7 76.35 12.75 -19.71
C GLU A 7 77.37 12.69 -18.58
N ILE A 8 77.07 12.00 -17.47
CA ILE A 8 78.02 11.79 -16.36
C ILE A 8 79.23 10.98 -16.83
N ARG A 9 79.01 9.91 -17.60
CA ARG A 9 80.09 9.05 -18.14
C ARG A 9 80.99 9.80 -19.13
N LYS A 10 80.38 10.64 -19.97
CA LYS A 10 81.08 11.42 -21.00
C LYS A 10 81.63 12.75 -20.50
N GLN A 11 81.43 13.10 -19.23
CA GLN A 11 81.91 14.35 -18.69
C GLN A 11 83.44 14.42 -18.78
N GLU A 12 83.95 15.52 -19.32
CA GLU A 12 85.38 15.81 -19.37
C GLU A 12 85.70 17.01 -18.46
N PHE A 13 86.89 16.98 -17.87
CA PHE A 13 87.39 18.03 -17.00
C PHE A 13 88.71 18.57 -17.56
N SER A 14 88.92 19.89 -17.45
CA SER A 14 90.20 20.50 -17.82
C SER A 14 91.31 20.06 -16.86
N LYS A 15 92.53 19.87 -17.40
CA LYS A 15 93.70 19.47 -16.61
C LYS A 15 94.36 20.71 -15.98
N GLY A 16 94.59 20.69 -14.67
CA GLY A 16 95.31 21.72 -13.93
C GLY A 16 96.64 21.22 -13.37
N MET A 17 97.58 22.13 -13.05
CA MET A 17 98.94 21.80 -12.56
C MET A 17 98.96 21.00 -11.23
N ARG A 18 97.87 21.05 -10.46
CA ARG A 18 97.60 20.19 -9.28
C ARG A 18 96.12 19.80 -9.28
N GLY A 19 95.79 18.61 -9.77
CA GLY A 19 94.42 18.11 -9.87
C GLY A 19 94.26 16.70 -9.29
N TYR A 20 93.01 16.25 -9.17
CA TYR A 20 92.68 14.88 -8.78
C TYR A 20 93.18 13.86 -9.81
N ASN A 21 93.41 12.63 -9.35
CA ASN A 21 93.80 11.52 -10.21
C ASN A 21 92.69 11.23 -11.22
N VAL A 22 93.03 11.27 -12.51
CA VAL A 22 92.06 11.10 -13.61
C VAL A 22 91.39 9.72 -13.56
N GLU A 23 92.12 8.66 -13.23
CA GLU A 23 91.57 7.29 -13.18
C GLU A 23 90.57 7.12 -12.04
N GLU A 24 90.89 7.66 -10.86
CA GLU A 24 89.99 7.64 -9.70
C GLU A 24 88.71 8.45 -9.95
N VAL A 25 88.86 9.63 -10.57
CA VAL A 25 87.71 10.46 -10.96
C VAL A 25 86.85 9.74 -12.00
N ARG A 26 87.46 9.07 -12.99
CA ARG A 26 86.73 8.27 -13.99
C ARG A 26 85.96 7.12 -13.35
N ALA A 27 86.58 6.35 -12.45
CA ALA A 27 85.92 5.26 -11.73
C ALA A 27 84.77 5.76 -10.83
N TYR A 28 84.93 6.93 -10.22
CA TYR A 28 83.86 7.56 -9.45
C TYR A 28 82.69 8.00 -10.34
N LEU A 29 82.95 8.64 -11.48
CA LEU A 29 81.91 9.05 -12.44
C LEU A 29 81.12 7.84 -12.99
N GLU A 30 81.80 6.72 -13.23
CA GLU A 30 81.16 5.46 -13.63
C GLU A 30 80.17 4.97 -12.56
N THR A 31 80.60 4.93 -11.30
CA THR A 31 79.76 4.53 -10.16
C THR A 31 78.58 5.47 -9.96
N VAL A 32 78.80 6.79 -10.07
CA VAL A 32 77.75 7.81 -9.96
C VAL A 32 76.76 7.68 -11.12
N ALA A 33 77.23 7.41 -12.33
CA ALA A 33 76.35 7.20 -13.48
C ALA A 33 75.44 5.97 -13.30
N ASP A 34 75.97 4.87 -12.78
CA ASP A 34 75.19 3.67 -12.48
C ASP A 34 74.14 3.92 -11.40
N LEU A 35 74.50 4.64 -10.33
CA LEU A 35 73.56 5.03 -9.30
C LEU A 35 72.44 5.93 -9.85
N VAL A 36 72.78 6.89 -10.72
CA VAL A 36 71.79 7.75 -11.35
C VAL A 36 70.88 6.96 -12.29
N ASP A 37 71.40 5.96 -13.02
CA ASP A 37 70.58 5.08 -13.86
C ASP A 37 69.61 4.24 -13.03
N SER A 38 70.08 3.67 -11.91
CA SER A 38 69.23 2.88 -11.00
C SER A 38 68.12 3.74 -10.40
N LEU A 39 68.45 4.94 -9.91
CA LEU A 39 67.48 5.88 -9.37
C LEU A 39 66.46 6.33 -10.41
N GLN A 40 66.87 6.55 -11.66
CA GLN A 40 65.95 6.90 -12.75
C GLN A 40 65.00 5.75 -13.08
N LYS A 41 65.48 4.50 -13.11
CA LYS A 41 64.65 3.31 -13.29
C LYS A 41 63.64 3.13 -12.16
N GLU A 42 64.10 3.27 -10.91
CA GLU A 42 63.23 3.19 -9.73
C GLU A 42 62.17 4.29 -9.76
N THR A 43 62.55 5.54 -10.07
CA THR A 43 61.62 6.67 -10.18
C THR A 43 60.53 6.38 -11.21
N ARG A 44 60.90 5.86 -12.40
CA ARG A 44 59.92 5.50 -13.45
C ARG A 44 58.97 4.40 -12.96
N SER A 45 59.49 3.34 -12.37
CA SER A 45 58.69 2.24 -11.80
C SER A 45 57.74 2.74 -10.70
N LEU A 46 58.21 3.63 -9.81
CA LEU A 46 57.37 4.22 -8.77
C LEU A 46 56.28 5.12 -9.35
N SER A 47 56.60 5.95 -10.36
CA SER A 47 55.62 6.77 -11.06
C SER A 47 54.54 5.91 -11.74
N GLU A 48 54.92 4.82 -12.40
CA GLU A 48 53.97 3.88 -13.00
C GLU A 48 53.05 3.23 -11.95
N LYS A 49 53.60 2.82 -10.80
CA LYS A 49 52.82 2.28 -9.68
C LYS A 49 51.85 3.30 -9.10
N ILE A 50 52.28 4.55 -8.95
CA ILE A 50 51.41 5.64 -8.48
C ILE A 50 50.21 5.80 -9.41
N VAL A 51 50.45 5.92 -10.72
CA VAL A 51 49.36 6.04 -11.71
C VAL A 51 48.40 4.85 -11.65
N GLN A 52 48.92 3.63 -11.52
CA GLN A 52 48.07 2.44 -11.37
C GLN A 52 47.23 2.46 -10.09
N MET A 53 47.81 2.91 -8.97
CA MET A 53 47.09 3.02 -7.69
C MET A 53 46.03 4.13 -7.74
N GLU A 54 46.33 5.26 -8.36
CA GLU A 54 45.39 6.37 -8.54
C GLU A 54 44.18 5.95 -9.39
N ASN A 55 44.41 5.23 -10.49
CA ASN A 55 43.31 4.69 -11.31
C ASN A 55 42.42 3.74 -10.51
N ARG A 56 43.03 2.78 -9.78
CA ARG A 56 42.27 1.86 -8.91
C ARG A 56 41.48 2.59 -7.83
N LEU A 57 42.07 3.62 -7.23
CA LEU A 57 41.38 4.43 -6.23
C LEU A 57 40.16 5.14 -6.84
N SER A 58 40.31 5.69 -8.04
CA SER A 58 39.20 6.31 -8.77
C SER A 58 38.07 5.32 -9.07
N ASP A 59 38.41 4.11 -9.52
CA ASP A 59 37.43 3.04 -9.76
C ASP A 59 36.68 2.66 -8.48
N PHE A 60 37.40 2.52 -7.35
CA PHE A 60 36.78 2.23 -6.05
C PHE A 60 35.86 3.36 -5.58
N GLN A 61 36.27 4.62 -5.74
CA GLN A 61 35.43 5.78 -5.41
C GLN A 61 34.15 5.82 -6.24
N MET A 62 34.26 5.51 -7.54
CA MET A 62 33.09 5.43 -8.42
C MET A 62 32.16 4.30 -7.99
N MET A 63 32.71 3.11 -7.70
CA MET A 63 31.94 1.97 -7.21
C MET A 63 31.25 2.27 -5.88
N GLU A 64 31.95 2.91 -4.94
CA GLU A 64 31.38 3.33 -3.65
C GLU A 64 30.21 4.30 -3.85
N LYS A 65 30.35 5.28 -4.76
CA LYS A 65 29.28 6.22 -5.09
C LYS A 65 28.06 5.49 -5.66
N THR A 66 28.26 4.61 -6.64
CA THR A 66 27.16 3.82 -7.23
C THR A 66 26.50 2.92 -6.19
N LEU A 67 27.27 2.30 -5.29
CA LEU A 67 26.73 1.46 -4.23
C LEU A 67 25.87 2.27 -3.26
N LYS A 68 26.33 3.44 -2.83
CA LYS A 68 25.56 4.36 -1.97
C LYS A 68 24.26 4.80 -2.64
N GLU A 69 24.31 5.22 -3.91
CA GLU A 69 23.12 5.61 -4.65
C GLU A 69 22.13 4.45 -4.81
N THR A 70 22.63 3.24 -5.06
CA THR A 70 21.80 2.03 -5.17
C THR A 70 21.15 1.67 -3.85
N LEU A 71 21.88 1.79 -2.73
CA LEU A 71 21.37 1.52 -1.39
C LEU A 71 20.23 2.48 -1.04
N VAL A 72 20.42 3.79 -1.29
CA VAL A 72 19.38 4.79 -1.06
C VAL A 72 18.14 4.50 -1.91
N LYS A 73 18.32 4.18 -3.20
CA LYS A 73 17.20 3.80 -4.08
C LYS A 73 16.48 2.54 -3.60
N ALA A 74 17.21 1.54 -3.11
CA ALA A 74 16.63 0.32 -2.56
C ALA A 74 15.81 0.61 -1.30
N GLU A 75 16.30 1.47 -0.41
CA GLU A 75 15.58 1.91 0.79
C GLU A 75 14.31 2.70 0.43
N GLU A 76 14.41 3.66 -0.50
CA GLU A 76 13.25 4.40 -0.99
C GLU A 76 12.20 3.49 -1.64
N SER A 77 12.63 2.53 -2.46
CA SER A 77 11.72 1.56 -3.08
C SER A 77 11.05 0.68 -2.04
N SER A 78 11.80 0.20 -1.04
CA SER A 78 11.25 -0.59 0.06
C SER A 78 10.23 0.21 0.88
N ARG A 79 10.50 1.50 1.13
CA ARG A 79 9.59 2.38 1.84
C ARG A 79 8.31 2.61 1.03
N ARG A 80 8.42 2.93 -0.26
CA ARG A 80 7.27 3.10 -1.16
C ARG A 80 6.41 1.84 -1.20
N ALA A 81 7.02 0.66 -1.34
CA ALA A 81 6.29 -0.61 -1.34
C ALA A 81 5.48 -0.82 -0.04
N ARG A 82 6.05 -0.46 1.13
CA ARG A 82 5.33 -0.52 2.41
C ARG A 82 4.17 0.47 2.47
N ASP A 83 4.41 1.72 2.07
CA ASP A 83 3.40 2.78 2.09
C ASP A 83 2.25 2.49 1.11
N ASP A 84 2.56 1.95 -0.07
CA ASP A 84 1.57 1.50 -1.06
C ASP A 84 0.74 0.32 -0.52
N SER A 85 1.41 -0.71 0.04
CA SER A 85 0.72 -1.87 0.62
C SER A 85 -0.20 -1.48 1.77
N GLN A 86 0.21 -0.53 2.62
CA GLN A 86 -0.62 -0.04 3.71
C GLN A 86 -1.85 0.70 3.18
N ARG A 87 -1.67 1.60 2.20
CA ARG A 87 -2.79 2.30 1.55
C ARG A 87 -3.77 1.35 0.89
N GLU A 88 -3.28 0.34 0.18
CA GLU A 88 -4.10 -0.68 -0.45
C GLU A 88 -4.87 -1.51 0.59
N SER A 89 -4.21 -1.93 1.68
CA SER A 89 -4.87 -2.64 2.77
C SER A 89 -5.99 -1.81 3.40
N GLU A 90 -5.78 -0.52 3.66
CA GLU A 90 -6.81 0.36 4.20
C GLU A 90 -7.98 0.54 3.22
N LEU A 91 -7.70 0.59 1.92
CA LEU A 91 -8.73 0.68 0.89
C LEU A 91 -9.57 -0.60 0.83
N ILE A 92 -8.93 -1.77 0.86
CA ILE A 92 -9.63 -3.07 0.90
C ILE A 92 -10.54 -3.16 2.13
N ILE A 93 -10.05 -2.74 3.31
CA ILE A 93 -10.85 -2.75 4.54
C ILE A 93 -12.07 -1.82 4.39
N ARG A 94 -11.87 -0.58 3.91
CA ARG A 94 -12.98 0.36 3.69
C ARG A 94 -14.01 -0.18 2.69
N GLU A 95 -13.57 -0.77 1.59
CA GLU A 95 -14.47 -1.38 0.60
C GLU A 95 -15.25 -2.56 1.19
N ALA A 96 -14.59 -3.41 1.99
CA ALA A 96 -15.23 -4.52 2.68
C ALA A 96 -16.29 -4.03 3.68
N GLU A 97 -16.00 -2.97 4.44
CA GLU A 97 -16.94 -2.35 5.36
C GLU A 97 -18.17 -1.80 4.62
N VAL A 98 -17.97 -1.03 3.56
CA VAL A 98 -19.08 -0.49 2.73
C VAL A 98 -19.92 -1.63 2.15
N LYS A 99 -19.29 -2.69 1.64
CA LYS A 99 -20.00 -3.85 1.11
C LYS A 99 -20.79 -4.58 2.20
N ALA A 100 -20.20 -4.76 3.39
CA ALA A 100 -20.87 -5.39 4.52
C ALA A 100 -22.09 -4.58 4.95
N HIS A 101 -21.94 -3.25 5.11
CA HIS A 101 -23.06 -2.36 5.43
C HIS A 101 -24.17 -2.43 4.39
N ARG A 102 -23.83 -2.46 3.10
CA ARG A 102 -24.80 -2.60 2.03
C ARG A 102 -25.57 -3.91 2.10
N VAL A 103 -24.87 -5.04 2.28
CA VAL A 103 -25.51 -6.36 2.41
C VAL A 103 -26.44 -6.42 3.62
N VAL A 104 -26.02 -5.87 4.77
CA VAL A 104 -26.86 -5.82 5.97
C VAL A 104 -28.09 -4.94 5.75
N SER A 105 -27.94 -3.79 5.08
CA SER A 105 -29.06 -2.91 4.76
C SER A 105 -30.05 -3.56 3.80
N GLU A 106 -29.56 -4.21 2.74
CA GLU A 106 -30.39 -4.95 1.78
C GLU A 106 -31.17 -6.07 2.49
N ALA A 107 -30.52 -6.82 3.39
CA ALA A 107 -31.17 -7.87 4.17
C ALA A 107 -32.25 -7.34 5.12
N HIS A 108 -32.06 -6.16 5.73
CA HIS A 108 -33.09 -5.54 6.58
C HIS A 108 -34.32 -5.12 5.76
N ILE A 109 -34.10 -4.50 4.59
CA ILE A 109 -35.19 -4.09 3.71
C ILE A 109 -36.01 -5.32 3.26
N GLU A 110 -35.34 -6.40 2.88
CA GLU A 110 -35.99 -7.65 2.47
C GLU A 110 -36.78 -8.28 3.63
N ALA A 111 -36.22 -8.26 4.84
CA ALA A 111 -36.89 -8.78 6.04
C ALA A 111 -38.17 -7.98 6.37
N ASP A 112 -38.12 -6.65 6.26
CA ASP A 112 -39.28 -5.78 6.48
C ASP A 112 -40.36 -5.98 5.41
N HIS A 113 -39.94 -6.17 4.15
CA HIS A 113 -40.83 -6.51 3.05
C HIS A 113 -41.56 -7.83 3.30
N LEU A 114 -40.81 -8.90 3.63
CA LEU A 114 -41.37 -10.22 3.92
C LEU A 114 -42.32 -10.19 5.12
N LYS A 115 -41.98 -9.44 6.17
CA LYS A 115 -42.87 -9.24 7.33
C LYS A 115 -44.19 -8.59 6.92
N SER A 116 -44.15 -7.60 6.04
CA SER A 116 -45.33 -6.92 5.53
C SER A 116 -46.20 -7.86 4.68
N GLU A 117 -45.58 -8.68 3.82
CA GLU A 117 -46.28 -9.71 3.05
C GLU A 117 -46.98 -10.74 3.96
N ILE A 118 -46.31 -11.20 5.01
CA ILE A 118 -46.89 -12.13 5.98
C ILE A 118 -48.15 -11.53 6.63
N LEU A 119 -48.09 -10.26 7.06
CA LEU A 119 -49.24 -9.57 7.66
C LEU A 119 -50.40 -9.44 6.66
N MET A 120 -50.11 -9.08 5.41
CA MET A 120 -51.12 -9.00 4.34
C MET A 120 -51.77 -10.36 4.06
N LEU A 121 -50.96 -11.44 4.01
CA LEU A 121 -51.45 -12.80 3.82
C LEU A 121 -52.33 -13.26 4.99
N GLN A 122 -51.96 -12.94 6.22
CA GLN A 122 -52.77 -13.24 7.40
C GLN A 122 -54.12 -12.52 7.35
N ALA A 123 -54.14 -11.22 7.05
CA ALA A 123 -55.38 -10.46 6.89
C ALA A 123 -56.27 -11.03 5.77
N ARG A 124 -55.68 -11.43 4.64
CA ARG A 124 -56.39 -12.07 3.53
C ARG A 124 -56.97 -13.42 3.92
N LYS A 125 -56.23 -14.23 4.67
CA LYS A 125 -56.70 -15.51 5.22
C LYS A 125 -57.90 -15.30 6.13
N ASP A 126 -57.83 -14.35 7.06
CA ASP A 126 -58.91 -14.08 8.02
C ASP A 126 -60.17 -13.53 7.32
N ALA A 127 -59.99 -12.64 6.33
CA ALA A 127 -61.09 -12.16 5.50
C ALA A 127 -61.75 -13.30 4.70
N PHE A 128 -60.95 -14.22 4.15
CA PHE A 128 -61.47 -15.39 3.44
C PHE A 128 -62.27 -16.31 4.37
N ILE A 129 -61.74 -16.63 5.56
CA ILE A 129 -62.44 -17.44 6.56
C ILE A 129 -63.78 -16.79 6.94
N LYS A 130 -63.79 -15.48 7.21
CA LYS A 130 -65.04 -14.74 7.49
C LYS A 130 -66.02 -14.85 6.33
N LYS A 131 -65.57 -14.63 5.09
CA LYS A 131 -66.42 -14.74 3.89
C LYS A 131 -67.05 -16.13 3.77
N VAL A 132 -66.27 -17.20 3.97
CA VAL A 132 -66.79 -18.57 3.93
C VAL A 132 -67.81 -18.81 5.04
N LYS A 133 -67.56 -18.35 6.27
CA LYS A 133 -68.53 -18.44 7.37
C LYS A 133 -69.84 -17.73 7.05
N TYR A 134 -69.78 -16.49 6.55
CA TYR A 134 -70.97 -15.74 6.14
C TYR A 134 -71.76 -16.47 5.05
N LEU A 135 -71.08 -17.01 4.04
CA LEU A 135 -71.72 -17.80 2.99
C LEU A 135 -72.44 -19.01 3.58
N LEU A 136 -71.76 -19.81 4.40
CA LEU A 136 -72.37 -20.99 5.02
C LEU A 136 -73.58 -20.61 5.89
N GLN A 137 -73.46 -19.57 6.73
CA GLN A 137 -74.54 -19.10 7.58
C GLN A 137 -75.77 -18.66 6.75
N SER A 138 -75.56 -17.90 5.67
CA SER A 138 -76.64 -17.49 4.77
C SER A 138 -77.34 -18.68 4.08
N GLN A 139 -76.60 -19.74 3.75
CA GLN A 139 -77.18 -20.96 3.17
C GLN A 139 -77.97 -21.76 4.21
N THR A 140 -77.49 -21.83 5.46
CA THR A 140 -78.22 -22.47 6.57
C THR A 140 -79.53 -21.75 6.85
N GLU A 141 -79.51 -20.42 6.96
CA GLU A 141 -80.73 -19.60 7.17
C GLU A 141 -81.75 -19.82 6.04
N LEU A 142 -81.30 -19.92 4.79
CA LEU A 142 -82.18 -20.23 3.66
C LEU A 142 -82.81 -21.62 3.75
N ILE A 143 -82.05 -22.64 4.20
CA ILE A 143 -82.60 -23.99 4.43
C ILE A 143 -83.64 -23.97 5.54
N GLU A 144 -83.39 -23.26 6.65
CA GLU A 144 -84.36 -23.14 7.75
C GLU A 144 -85.68 -22.52 7.30
N ILE A 145 -85.62 -21.49 6.44
CA ILE A 145 -86.80 -20.89 5.81
C ILE A 145 -87.53 -21.91 4.92
N LEU A 146 -86.81 -22.71 4.13
CA LEU A 146 -87.39 -23.72 3.24
C LEU A 146 -87.98 -24.94 3.99
N GLU A 147 -87.43 -25.30 5.16
CA GLU A 147 -87.94 -26.38 6.02
C GLU A 147 -89.21 -26.00 6.79
N GLY A 148 -89.68 -24.75 6.68
CA GLY A 148 -90.96 -24.32 7.26
C GLY A 148 -90.95 -24.22 8.78
N LYS A 149 -89.78 -24.06 9.42
CA LYS A 149 -89.69 -23.71 10.85
C LYS A 149 -89.99 -22.21 10.99
N GLU A 150 -91.11 -21.88 11.63
CA GLU A 150 -91.47 -20.49 11.98
C GLU A 150 -90.36 -19.86 12.82
N PHE A 151 -89.92 -18.67 12.40
CA PHE A 151 -88.96 -17.84 13.12
C PHE A 151 -89.60 -17.35 14.44
N ASP A 152 -89.11 -17.83 15.59
CA ASP A 152 -89.48 -17.27 16.89
C ASP A 152 -88.68 -15.98 17.11
N LEU A 153 -89.16 -14.90 16.48
CA LEU A 153 -88.68 -13.54 16.72
C LEU A 153 -89.04 -13.15 18.16
N LYS A 154 -88.11 -13.36 19.10
CA LYS A 154 -88.18 -12.64 20.37
C LYS A 154 -87.99 -11.15 20.09
N PRO A 155 -88.89 -10.27 20.54
CA PRO A 155 -88.75 -8.85 20.34
C PRO A 155 -87.48 -8.37 21.05
N GLU A 156 -86.67 -7.59 20.34
CA GLU A 156 -85.56 -6.82 20.91
C GLU A 156 -86.11 -5.94 22.04
N GLU A 157 -85.62 -6.14 23.26
CA GLU A 157 -85.80 -5.17 24.32
C GLU A 157 -85.07 -3.89 23.91
N GLU A 158 -85.82 -2.79 23.80
CA GLU A 158 -85.30 -1.44 23.61
C GLU A 158 -84.25 -1.12 24.67
N ASP A 159 -82.97 -1.18 24.30
CA ASP A 159 -81.90 -0.65 25.13
C ASP A 159 -82.01 0.88 25.12
N LYS A 160 -82.57 1.41 26.22
CA LYS A 160 -82.74 2.84 26.47
C LYS A 160 -81.39 3.55 26.37
N GLN A 161 -81.31 4.53 25.48
CA GLN A 161 -80.22 5.51 25.45
C GLN A 161 -80.08 6.19 26.83
N PRO A 162 -78.88 6.23 27.44
CA PRO A 162 -78.60 7.19 28.50
C PRO A 162 -78.34 8.57 27.87
N ASN A 163 -79.08 9.55 28.36
CA ASN A 163 -78.99 10.98 28.03
C ASN A 163 -77.55 11.54 28.13
N GLU A 164 -77.29 12.53 27.26
CA GLU A 164 -76.06 13.31 27.09
C GLU A 164 -75.56 14.05 28.34
N GLU A 165 -74.24 14.24 28.46
CA GLU A 165 -73.70 15.48 29.02
C GLU A 165 -72.31 15.80 28.42
N TYR A 166 -72.26 16.79 27.52
CA TYR A 166 -71.02 17.40 27.02
C TYR A 166 -70.58 18.52 27.98
N PRO A 167 -69.29 18.60 28.39
CA PRO A 167 -68.75 19.81 28.98
C PRO A 167 -68.30 20.81 27.89
N PRO A 168 -68.39 22.13 28.16
CA PRO A 168 -68.20 23.17 27.15
C PRO A 168 -66.73 23.41 26.80
N ALA A 169 -66.52 23.88 25.57
CA ALA A 169 -65.24 24.36 25.07
C ALA A 169 -64.72 25.55 25.87
N VAL A 170 -63.43 25.53 26.22
CA VAL A 170 -62.71 26.69 26.78
C VAL A 170 -61.77 27.24 25.70
N SER A 171 -61.83 28.56 25.54
CA SER A 171 -61.02 29.41 24.65
C SER A 171 -59.55 29.47 25.06
#